data_AF-A0A7W8F844-F1
#
_entry.id   AF-A0A7W8F844-F1
#
_cell.length_a   1.000
_cell.length_b   1.000
_cell.length_c   1.000
_cell.angle_alpha   90.00
_cell.angle_beta   90.00
_cell.angle_gamma   90.00
#
_symmetry.space_group_name_H-M   'P 1'
#
loop_
_entity.id
_entity.type
_entity.pdbx_description
1 polymer ?
#
loop_
_entity_poly.entity_id
_entity_poly.type
_entity_poly.pdbx_seq_one_letter_code
_entity_poly.pdbx_strand_id
1 'polypeptide(L)'
;MSESATEQKQEIEDVTTELSKETVKVPVELEPSVEQLTAVLQEAQAPETPPQAKDGIIGTAKNIAAALKTIKDSSVPAEVREELIGIVKQVTSVLDAASDPSVPPEEQSLIILTVQRSTTVLKLICDPATPQDLREHLINTVKQLNRVVLRRSHGGDMRGSSPVQGSLESEMTIGVALATISESETSGGDREGLAETAYEASSSLQATSDPRVSEEDRDREQKELDEKMDRLDEQLEETAAAQGLPDATPGKAAEVCANAVFKSVPEPKLIGGLTDLTPAKWDTEGVKDYWKSQESGNKILDVQAQLQNNKFDNAPFDVARLIPKLAEFVPADKLFGIVGTPGLHCLKSALQLDRQGVAAGTWVEKAQGMA
;
A
#
# COMPACT_ATOMS: atom_id res chain seq x y z
N MET A 1 -20.28 17.47 9.20
CA MET A 1 -19.12 16.57 9.34
C MET A 1 -19.65 15.15 9.37
N SER A 2 -19.02 14.25 8.62
CA SER A 2 -19.51 12.88 8.41
C SER A 2 -18.82 11.91 9.36
N GLU A 3 -19.45 10.76 9.65
CA GLU A 3 -19.00 9.79 10.67
C GLU A 3 -17.58 9.30 10.45
N SER A 4 -17.22 8.76 9.27
CA SER A 4 -15.82 8.41 8.96
C SER A 4 -14.81 9.57 8.88
N ALA A 5 -15.21 10.80 8.52
CA ALA A 5 -14.32 11.96 8.66
C ALA A 5 -14.11 12.31 10.15
N THR A 6 -15.12 12.04 10.98
CA THR A 6 -15.02 12.08 12.43
C THR A 6 -14.21 10.91 12.99
N GLU A 7 -14.31 9.70 12.42
CA GLU A 7 -13.47 8.54 12.79
C GLU A 7 -12.02 8.78 12.40
N GLN A 8 -11.71 9.15 11.16
CA GLN A 8 -10.34 9.49 10.74
C GLN A 8 -9.78 10.65 11.57
N LYS A 9 -10.59 11.67 11.87
CA LYS A 9 -10.17 12.74 12.76
C LYS A 9 -9.88 12.22 14.17
N GLN A 10 -10.75 11.37 14.71
CA GLN A 10 -10.55 10.74 16.01
C GLN A 10 -9.31 9.84 16.00
N GLU A 11 -9.07 9.08 14.94
CA GLU A 11 -7.89 8.24 14.78
C GLU A 11 -6.61 9.07 14.67
N ILE A 12 -6.64 10.19 13.95
CA ILE A 12 -5.53 11.14 13.91
C ILE A 12 -5.28 11.70 15.32
N GLU A 13 -6.32 12.08 16.06
CA GLU A 13 -6.20 12.58 17.44
C GLU A 13 -5.65 11.51 18.39
N ASP A 14 -6.12 10.27 18.27
CA ASP A 14 -5.70 9.12 19.07
C ASP A 14 -4.23 8.76 18.81
N VAL A 15 -3.84 8.66 17.53
CA VAL A 15 -2.45 8.37 17.13
C VAL A 15 -1.52 9.53 17.49
N THR A 16 -1.96 10.78 17.31
CA THR A 16 -1.19 11.96 17.75
C THR A 16 -0.96 11.94 19.26
N THR A 17 -1.99 11.56 20.02
CA THR A 17 -1.91 11.41 21.48
C THR A 17 -0.95 10.28 21.86
N GLU A 18 -0.98 9.17 21.14
CA GLU A 18 -0.04 8.07 21.33
C GLU A 18 1.40 8.51 21.05
N LEU A 19 1.68 9.10 19.90
CA LEU A 19 2.99 9.64 19.54
C LEU A 19 3.50 10.65 20.58
N SER A 20 2.63 11.57 21.04
CA SER A 20 2.99 12.56 22.06
C SER A 20 3.36 11.94 23.41
N LYS A 21 2.70 10.84 23.80
CA LYS A 21 3.10 10.06 24.99
C LYS A 21 4.45 9.40 24.79
N GLU A 22 4.75 9.00 23.55
CA GLU A 22 6.03 8.42 23.22
C GLU A 22 7.17 9.46 23.20
N THR A 23 6.92 10.73 22.80
CA THR A 23 7.94 11.81 22.71
C THR A 23 8.77 11.99 23.98
N VAL A 24 8.14 11.88 25.16
CA VAL A 24 8.83 12.08 26.47
C VAL A 24 9.84 10.96 26.80
N LYS A 25 9.81 9.86 26.05
CA LYS A 25 10.57 8.64 26.38
C LYS A 25 11.37 8.08 25.21
N VAL A 26 11.32 8.69 24.02
CA VAL A 26 12.14 8.27 22.88
C VAL A 26 13.58 8.78 23.04
N PRO A 27 14.57 8.16 22.38
CA PRO A 27 15.90 8.75 22.25
C PRO A 27 15.80 10.18 21.71
N VAL A 28 16.63 11.10 22.22
CA VAL A 28 16.63 12.53 21.86
C VAL A 28 16.77 12.72 20.34
N GLU A 29 17.47 11.79 19.69
CA GLU A 29 17.66 11.81 18.24
C GLU A 29 16.36 11.63 17.43
N LEU A 30 15.28 11.12 18.04
CA LEU A 30 13.97 10.92 17.40
C LEU A 30 12.93 11.99 17.74
N GLU A 31 13.22 12.91 18.68
CA GLU A 31 12.30 14.01 19.00
C GLU A 31 11.86 14.79 17.75
N PRO A 32 12.78 15.20 16.83
CA PRO A 32 12.38 15.93 15.63
C PRO A 32 11.49 15.11 14.69
N SER A 33 11.75 13.81 14.57
CA SER A 33 10.94 12.90 13.73
C SER A 33 9.53 12.73 14.28
N VAL A 34 9.37 12.65 15.60
CA VAL A 34 8.03 12.54 16.22
C VAL A 34 7.26 13.85 16.11
N GLU A 35 7.93 14.99 16.29
CA GLU A 35 7.33 16.32 16.05
C GLU A 35 6.89 16.48 14.60
N GLN A 36 7.75 16.11 13.65
CA GLN A 36 7.45 16.17 12.22
C GLN A 36 6.28 15.25 11.83
N LEU A 37 6.27 14.00 12.31
CA LEU A 37 5.15 13.08 12.08
C LEU A 37 3.83 13.62 12.67
N THR A 38 3.90 14.27 13.82
CA THR A 38 2.74 14.94 14.43
C THR A 38 2.24 16.11 13.58
N ALA A 39 3.14 16.89 13.00
CA ALA A 39 2.77 17.97 12.07
C ALA A 39 2.09 17.42 10.80
N VAL A 40 2.66 16.37 10.18
CA VAL A 40 2.06 15.70 9.02
C VAL A 40 0.67 15.15 9.34
N LEU A 41 0.46 14.56 10.52
CA LEU A 41 -0.86 14.11 10.98
C LEU A 41 -1.85 15.27 11.15
N GLN A 42 -1.41 16.43 11.63
CA GLN A 42 -2.25 17.62 11.78
C GLN A 42 -2.63 18.21 10.41
N GLU A 43 -1.68 18.29 9.48
CA GLU A 43 -1.91 18.72 8.09
C GLU A 43 -2.86 17.76 7.37
N ALA A 44 -2.76 16.45 7.64
CA ALA A 44 -3.67 15.46 7.09
C ALA A 44 -5.13 15.67 7.50
N GLN A 45 -5.44 16.42 8.56
CA GLN A 45 -6.83 16.75 8.94
C GLN A 45 -7.51 17.72 7.97
N ALA A 46 -6.76 18.36 7.08
CA ALA A 46 -7.30 19.34 6.16
C ALA A 46 -8.41 18.71 5.29
N PRO A 47 -9.52 19.43 5.03
CA PRO A 47 -10.62 18.93 4.21
C PRO A 47 -10.20 18.49 2.80
N GLU A 48 -9.19 19.16 2.25
CA GLU A 48 -8.63 18.92 0.91
C GLU A 48 -7.72 17.70 0.83
N THR A 49 -7.23 17.17 1.95
CA THR A 49 -6.41 15.96 1.96
C THR A 49 -7.29 14.75 1.58
N PRO A 50 -6.94 14.00 0.52
CA PRO A 50 -7.70 12.83 0.10
C PRO A 50 -7.81 11.77 1.20
N PRO A 51 -8.95 11.06 1.33
CA PRO A 51 -9.12 9.97 2.29
C PRO A 51 -8.02 8.90 2.23
N GLN A 52 -7.61 8.45 1.04
CA GLN A 52 -6.53 7.48 0.85
C GLN A 52 -5.21 7.98 1.45
N ALA A 53 -4.90 9.26 1.28
CA ALA A 53 -3.71 9.88 1.87
C ALA A 53 -3.81 9.93 3.41
N LYS A 54 -4.98 10.26 3.96
CA LYS A 54 -5.23 10.23 5.42
C LYS A 54 -4.98 8.85 6.00
N ASP A 55 -5.56 7.81 5.40
CA ASP A 55 -5.42 6.43 5.89
C ASP A 55 -3.98 5.92 5.77
N GLY A 56 -3.28 6.30 4.70
CA GLY A 56 -1.86 6.00 4.54
C GLY A 56 -0.99 6.64 5.61
N ILE A 57 -1.22 7.92 5.93
CA ILE A 57 -0.51 8.65 6.99
C ILE A 57 -0.84 8.06 8.37
N ILE A 58 -2.13 7.83 8.68
CA ILE A 58 -2.57 7.21 9.94
C ILE A 58 -1.93 5.83 10.11
N GLY A 59 -1.98 4.98 9.08
CA GLY A 59 -1.41 3.64 9.12
C GLY A 59 0.11 3.66 9.34
N THR A 60 0.82 4.54 8.64
CA THR A 60 2.27 4.74 8.82
C THR A 60 2.59 5.18 10.25
N ALA A 61 1.83 6.15 10.78
CA ALA A 61 2.03 6.65 12.12
C ALA A 61 1.75 5.59 13.20
N LYS A 62 0.75 4.74 13.03
CA LYS A 62 0.50 3.57 13.91
C LYS A 62 1.67 2.60 13.90
N ASN A 63 2.22 2.28 12.72
CA ASN A 63 3.37 1.39 12.60
C ASN A 63 4.63 1.98 13.27
N ILE A 64 4.87 3.28 13.09
CA ILE A 64 5.97 3.99 13.76
C ILE A 64 5.76 4.01 15.28
N ALA A 65 4.56 4.36 15.76
CA ALA A 65 4.26 4.40 17.19
C ALA A 65 4.52 3.03 17.86
N ALA A 66 4.17 1.93 17.19
CA ALA A 66 4.51 0.58 17.64
C ALA A 66 6.04 0.36 17.70
N ALA A 67 6.78 0.74 16.67
CA ALA A 67 8.24 0.64 16.64
C ALA A 67 8.93 1.49 17.71
N LEU A 68 8.43 2.70 18.00
CA LEU A 68 8.94 3.58 19.04
C LEU A 68 8.87 2.94 20.44
N LYS A 69 7.85 2.11 20.71
CA LYS A 69 7.76 1.34 21.96
C LYS A 69 8.89 0.33 22.06
N THR A 70 9.21 -0.35 20.97
CA THR A 70 10.31 -1.33 20.91
C THR A 70 11.67 -0.66 21.08
N ILE A 71 11.92 0.49 20.43
CA ILE A 71 13.19 1.23 20.52
C ILE A 71 13.55 1.59 21.98
N LYS A 72 12.55 1.73 22.84
CA LYS A 72 12.72 2.05 24.28
C LYS A 72 13.11 0.85 25.11
N ASP A 73 12.75 -0.35 24.66
CA ASP A 73 13.02 -1.58 25.40
C ASP A 73 14.53 -1.86 25.40
N SER A 74 15.15 -1.85 26.57
CA SER A 74 16.59 -2.14 26.75
C SER A 74 16.97 -3.57 26.36
N SER A 75 16.00 -4.48 26.23
CA SER A 75 16.23 -5.87 25.79
C SER A 75 16.45 -6.00 24.29
N VAL A 76 16.11 -4.98 23.50
CA VAL A 76 16.35 -4.95 22.06
C VAL A 76 17.83 -4.64 21.80
N PRO A 77 18.53 -5.46 20.98
CA PRO A 77 19.94 -5.24 20.64
C PRO A 77 20.20 -3.81 20.15
N ALA A 78 21.36 -3.26 20.52
CA ALA A 78 21.70 -1.86 20.22
C ALA A 78 21.74 -1.60 18.70
N GLU A 79 22.23 -2.58 17.94
CA GLU A 79 22.33 -2.53 16.49
C GLU A 79 20.93 -2.44 15.83
N VAL A 80 19.98 -3.25 16.30
CA VAL A 80 18.59 -3.23 15.82
C VAL A 80 17.93 -1.89 16.18
N ARG A 81 18.22 -1.33 17.35
CA ARG A 81 17.71 -0.01 17.77
C ARG A 81 18.23 1.11 16.89
N GLU A 82 19.52 1.11 16.57
CA GLU A 82 20.13 2.10 15.66
C GLU A 82 19.50 2.04 14.27
N GLU A 83 19.29 0.83 13.74
CA GLU A 83 18.62 0.63 12.45
C GLU A 83 17.16 1.13 12.46
N LEU A 84 16.40 0.83 13.51
CA LEU A 84 15.03 1.34 13.68
C LEU A 84 14.97 2.86 13.81
N ILE A 85 15.91 3.48 14.53
CA ILE A 85 16.04 4.95 14.61
C ILE A 85 16.26 5.53 13.21
N GLY A 86 17.14 4.92 12.42
CA GLY A 86 17.41 5.31 11.04
C GLY A 86 16.17 5.22 10.15
N ILE A 87 15.42 4.11 10.23
CA ILE A 87 14.20 3.90 9.47
C ILE A 87 13.12 4.93 9.84
N VAL A 88 12.88 5.17 11.14
CA VAL A 88 11.89 6.16 11.59
C VAL A 88 12.21 7.54 11.01
N LYS A 89 13.47 7.98 11.09
CA LYS A 89 13.91 9.25 10.50
C LYS A 89 13.62 9.32 9.01
N GLN A 90 14.02 8.29 8.26
CA GLN A 90 13.80 8.25 6.81
C GLN A 90 12.32 8.29 6.44
N VAL A 91 11.49 7.48 7.10
CA VAL A 91 10.04 7.46 6.85
C VAL A 91 9.43 8.83 7.12
N THR A 92 9.78 9.47 8.24
CA THR A 92 9.26 10.81 8.57
C THR A 92 9.69 11.86 7.55
N SER A 93 10.93 11.80 7.06
CA SER A 93 11.40 12.71 6.01
C SER A 93 10.72 12.45 4.66
N VAL A 94 10.40 11.20 4.32
CA VAL A 94 9.68 10.88 3.08
C VAL A 94 8.24 11.42 3.15
N LEU A 95 7.54 11.22 4.26
CA LEU A 95 6.18 11.73 4.43
C LEU A 95 6.13 13.26 4.35
N ASP A 96 7.10 13.95 4.97
CA ASP A 96 7.24 15.40 4.86
C ASP A 96 7.50 15.87 3.42
N ALA A 97 8.41 15.20 2.71
CA ALA A 97 8.68 15.49 1.31
C ALA A 97 7.47 15.22 0.41
N ALA A 98 6.62 14.24 0.75
CA ALA A 98 5.37 13.98 0.06
C ALA A 98 4.31 15.07 0.29
N SER A 99 4.41 15.83 1.39
CA SER A 99 3.55 17.00 1.65
C SER A 99 3.96 18.25 0.87
N ASP A 100 5.08 18.23 0.13
CA ASP A 100 5.52 19.37 -0.67
C ASP A 100 4.48 19.69 -1.77
N PRO A 101 3.96 20.93 -1.85
CA PRO A 101 2.97 21.32 -2.86
C PRO A 101 3.41 21.17 -4.32
N SER A 102 4.71 20.98 -4.57
CA SER A 102 5.25 20.72 -5.91
C SER A 102 5.11 19.26 -6.35
N VAL A 103 4.83 18.33 -5.43
CA VAL A 103 4.57 16.93 -5.75
C VAL A 103 3.12 16.79 -6.28
N PRO A 104 2.92 16.20 -7.47
CA PRO A 104 1.58 15.98 -8.01
C PRO A 104 0.72 15.09 -7.07
N PRO A 105 -0.60 15.34 -6.94
CA PRO A 105 -1.47 14.56 -6.03
C PRO A 105 -1.47 13.04 -6.26
N GLU A 106 -1.36 12.61 -7.52
CA GLU A 106 -1.27 11.19 -7.87
C GLU A 106 0.04 10.57 -7.35
N GLU A 107 1.16 11.28 -7.52
CA GLU A 107 2.47 10.85 -7.05
C GLU A 107 2.54 10.86 -5.52
N GLN A 108 1.99 11.90 -4.87
CA GLN A 108 1.86 11.98 -3.41
C GLN A 108 1.12 10.76 -2.85
N SER A 109 0.00 10.37 -3.46
CA SER A 109 -0.81 9.22 -3.03
C SER A 109 -0.01 7.91 -3.12
N LEU A 110 0.75 7.73 -4.20
CA LEU A 110 1.61 6.57 -4.39
C LEU A 110 2.76 6.53 -3.38
N ILE A 111 3.42 7.67 -3.12
CA ILE A 111 4.49 7.78 -2.12
C ILE A 111 3.96 7.38 -0.74
N ILE A 112 2.82 7.95 -0.31
CA ILE A 112 2.20 7.65 0.98
C ILE A 112 1.85 6.17 1.09
N LEU A 113 1.29 5.57 0.04
CA LEU A 113 0.95 4.14 0.00
C LEU A 113 2.19 3.26 0.11
N THR A 114 3.24 3.56 -0.67
CA THR A 114 4.52 2.83 -0.64
C THR A 114 5.14 2.87 0.76
N VAL A 115 5.14 4.03 1.40
CA VAL A 115 5.64 4.21 2.77
C VAL A 115 4.77 3.46 3.80
N GLN A 116 3.45 3.53 3.67
CA GLN A 116 2.55 2.78 4.53
C GLN A 116 2.85 1.29 4.45
N ARG A 117 3.01 0.74 3.24
CA ARG A 117 3.35 -0.66 3.00
C ARG A 117 4.73 -1.01 3.54
N SER A 118 5.73 -0.17 3.33
CA SER A 118 7.10 -0.42 3.82
C SER A 118 7.20 -0.43 5.34
N THR A 119 6.34 0.31 6.04
CA THR A 119 6.33 0.32 7.51
C THR A 119 5.60 -0.85 8.16
N THR A 120 4.86 -1.67 7.40
CA THR A 120 4.14 -2.84 7.96
C THR A 120 5.10 -3.85 8.60
N VAL A 121 6.29 -4.05 8.02
CA VAL A 121 7.29 -5.00 8.50
C VAL A 121 8.05 -4.53 9.74
N LEU A 122 7.84 -3.30 10.22
CA LEU A 122 8.49 -2.79 11.43
C LEU A 122 8.23 -3.69 12.63
N LYS A 123 7.03 -4.28 12.72
CA LYS A 123 6.70 -5.25 13.79
C LYS A 123 7.58 -6.49 13.72
N LEU A 124 7.82 -7.04 12.53
CA LEU A 124 8.71 -8.21 12.33
C LEU A 124 10.16 -7.85 12.63
N ILE A 125 10.63 -6.68 12.22
CA ILE A 125 11.99 -6.21 12.54
C ILE A 125 12.20 -6.11 14.05
N CYS A 126 11.19 -5.59 14.74
CA CYS A 126 11.15 -5.45 16.20
C CYS A 126 11.06 -6.78 16.96
N ASP A 127 10.59 -7.85 16.32
CA ASP A 127 10.37 -9.14 16.99
C ASP A 127 11.71 -9.86 17.22
N PRO A 128 12.08 -10.18 18.48
CA PRO A 128 13.29 -10.93 18.77
C PRO A 128 13.30 -12.35 18.19
N ALA A 129 12.13 -12.92 17.88
CA ALA A 129 11.99 -14.24 17.26
C ALA A 129 12.27 -14.24 15.75
N THR A 130 12.30 -13.07 15.10
CA THR A 130 12.63 -12.97 13.67
C THR A 130 14.08 -13.39 13.42
N PRO A 131 14.33 -14.35 12.50
CA PRO A 131 15.67 -14.73 12.07
C PRO A 131 16.51 -13.53 11.63
N GLN A 132 17.81 -13.56 11.91
CA GLN A 132 18.71 -12.43 11.63
C GLN A 132 18.73 -12.07 10.14
N ASP A 133 18.90 -13.04 9.25
CA ASP A 133 18.98 -12.80 7.81
C ASP A 133 17.68 -12.18 7.28
N LEU A 134 16.51 -12.69 7.71
CA LEU A 134 15.21 -12.10 7.40
C LEU A 134 15.11 -10.66 7.92
N ARG A 135 15.53 -10.40 9.16
CA ARG A 135 15.53 -9.05 9.73
C ARG A 135 16.40 -8.09 8.92
N GLU A 136 17.59 -8.52 8.51
CA GLU A 136 18.52 -7.73 7.71
C GLU A 136 17.96 -7.41 6.32
N HIS A 137 17.36 -8.40 5.63
CA HIS A 137 16.68 -8.17 4.35
C HIS A 137 15.55 -7.15 4.49
N LEU A 138 14.71 -7.26 5.53
CA LEU A 138 13.62 -6.31 5.77
C LEU A 138 14.13 -4.89 6.05
N ILE A 139 15.12 -4.74 6.93
CA ILE A 139 15.73 -3.44 7.25
C ILE A 139 16.30 -2.79 5.98
N ASN A 140 17.07 -3.55 5.20
CA ASN A 140 17.72 -3.03 4.01
C ASN A 140 16.69 -2.66 2.93
N THR A 141 15.68 -3.50 2.69
CA THR A 141 14.62 -3.23 1.72
C THR A 141 13.90 -1.92 2.05
N VAL A 142 13.50 -1.72 3.32
CA VAL A 142 12.83 -0.49 3.76
C VAL A 142 13.72 0.74 3.57
N LYS A 143 15.01 0.65 3.94
CA LYS A 143 15.97 1.77 3.79
C LYS A 143 16.23 2.11 2.33
N GLN A 144 16.37 1.11 1.47
CA GLN A 144 16.61 1.28 0.05
C GLN A 144 15.40 1.93 -0.62
N LEU A 145 14.20 1.39 -0.38
CA LEU A 145 12.94 1.89 -0.91
C LEU A 145 12.69 3.35 -0.49
N ASN A 146 12.76 3.66 0.80
CA ASN A 146 12.55 5.02 1.30
C ASN A 146 13.58 6.02 0.73
N ARG A 147 14.82 5.58 0.44
CA ARG A 147 15.83 6.43 -0.19
C ARG A 147 15.50 6.75 -1.65
N VAL A 148 14.99 5.77 -2.42
CA VAL A 148 14.57 5.98 -3.80
C VAL A 148 13.40 6.96 -3.83
N VAL A 149 12.39 6.72 -2.99
CA VAL A 149 11.21 7.58 -2.85
C VAL A 149 11.62 9.02 -2.49
N LEU A 150 12.45 9.21 -1.46
CA LEU A 150 12.89 10.55 -1.02
C LEU A 150 13.64 11.32 -2.11
N ARG A 151 14.48 10.63 -2.90
CA ARG A 151 15.22 11.26 -4.02
C ARG A 151 14.27 11.77 -5.10
N ARG A 152 13.20 11.03 -5.37
CA ARG A 152 12.18 11.45 -6.33
C ARG A 152 11.45 12.70 -5.85
N SER A 153 11.01 12.71 -4.59
CA SER A 153 10.27 13.83 -4.00
C SER A 153 11.05 15.16 -4.02
N HIS A 154 12.38 15.12 -4.02
CA HIS A 154 13.22 16.32 -4.11
C HIS A 154 13.56 16.79 -5.53
N GLY A 155 12.85 16.30 -6.55
CA GLY A 155 12.96 16.82 -7.91
C GLY A 155 14.32 16.59 -8.55
N GLY A 156 14.99 15.46 -8.23
CA GLY A 156 16.20 15.06 -8.95
C GLY A 156 15.94 15.12 -10.45
N ASP A 157 16.75 15.90 -11.18
CA ASP A 157 16.64 16.24 -12.61
C ASP A 157 16.46 14.97 -13.48
N MET A 158 15.23 14.46 -13.58
CA MET A 158 14.79 13.42 -14.54
C MET A 158 14.30 14.10 -15.82
N ARG A 159 15.03 15.14 -16.28
CA ARG A 159 14.81 15.76 -17.59
C ARG A 159 15.45 14.88 -18.65
N GLY A 160 14.78 13.80 -19.02
CA GLY A 160 15.16 12.99 -20.16
C GLY A 160 14.72 11.55 -20.03
N SER A 161 13.82 11.15 -20.92
CA SER A 161 13.30 9.79 -21.08
C SER A 161 12.25 9.39 -20.05
N SER A 162 11.62 8.25 -20.29
CA SER A 162 10.35 7.81 -19.71
C SER A 162 10.45 6.88 -18.46
N PRO A 163 11.50 6.90 -17.58
CA PRO A 163 11.68 5.86 -16.55
C PRO A 163 10.90 6.13 -15.25
N VAL A 164 10.28 7.31 -15.10
CA VAL A 164 9.56 7.70 -13.86
C VAL A 164 8.41 6.72 -13.55
N GLN A 165 7.73 6.22 -14.58
CA GLN A 165 6.56 5.35 -14.41
C GLN A 165 6.93 3.91 -14.03
N GLY A 166 7.98 3.35 -14.63
CA GLY A 166 8.47 2.00 -14.28
C GLY A 166 9.10 1.93 -12.89
N SER A 167 9.73 3.02 -12.44
CA SER A 167 10.27 3.14 -11.08
C SER A 167 9.16 3.15 -10.02
N LEU A 168 8.05 3.86 -10.27
CA LEU A 168 6.88 3.88 -9.36
C LEU A 168 6.19 2.51 -9.27
N GLU A 169 6.03 1.81 -10.39
CA GLU A 169 5.47 0.44 -10.37
C GLU A 169 6.34 -0.50 -9.54
N SER A 170 7.66 -0.45 -9.73
CA SER A 170 8.61 -1.27 -8.96
C SER A 170 8.53 -1.03 -7.46
N GLU A 171 8.45 0.23 -7.04
CA GLU A 171 8.30 0.60 -5.63
C GLU A 171 7.01 0.06 -5.01
N MET A 172 5.90 0.18 -5.73
CA MET A 172 4.61 -0.31 -5.26
C MET A 172 4.63 -1.81 -5.05
N THR A 173 5.18 -2.57 -6.00
CA THR A 173 5.29 -4.03 -5.93
C THR A 173 6.20 -4.47 -4.78
N ILE A 174 7.36 -3.82 -4.60
CA ILE A 174 8.22 -4.08 -3.42
C ILE A 174 7.47 -3.76 -2.12
N GLY A 175 6.69 -2.68 -2.09
CA GLY A 175 5.80 -2.38 -0.97
C GLY A 175 4.79 -3.50 -0.71
N VAL A 176 4.14 -4.05 -1.75
CA VAL A 176 3.22 -5.19 -1.60
C VAL A 176 3.94 -6.42 -1.06
N ALA A 177 5.17 -6.71 -1.51
CA ALA A 177 5.97 -7.79 -0.96
C ALA A 177 6.20 -7.62 0.54
N LEU A 178 6.58 -6.43 1.00
CA LEU A 178 6.74 -6.13 2.42
C LEU A 178 5.43 -6.32 3.21
N ALA A 179 4.30 -5.83 2.70
CA ALA A 179 2.99 -6.04 3.32
C ALA A 179 2.63 -7.53 3.40
N THR A 180 2.88 -8.29 2.32
CA THR A 180 2.63 -9.74 2.25
C THR A 180 3.50 -10.51 3.24
N ILE A 181 4.79 -10.15 3.35
CA ILE A 181 5.71 -10.71 4.34
C ILE A 181 5.18 -10.46 5.75
N SER A 182 4.69 -9.25 6.05
CA SER A 182 4.14 -8.89 7.35
C SER A 182 2.89 -9.69 7.73
N GLU A 183 2.05 -10.08 6.77
CA GLU A 183 0.77 -10.77 7.02
C GLU A 183 0.90 -12.31 7.04
N SER A 184 1.97 -12.84 6.46
CA SER A 184 2.18 -14.28 6.23
C SER A 184 2.46 -15.12 7.49
N GLU A 185 1.67 -15.06 8.57
CA GLU A 185 1.95 -15.85 9.79
C GLU A 185 1.70 -17.37 9.65
N THR A 186 1.10 -17.87 8.57
CA THR A 186 0.63 -19.26 8.51
C THR A 186 0.66 -19.90 7.11
N SER A 187 1.54 -20.90 6.95
CA SER A 187 1.27 -22.19 6.27
C SER A 187 1.35 -22.37 4.73
N GLY A 188 2.03 -21.52 3.96
CA GLY A 188 2.22 -21.86 2.52
C GLY A 188 3.25 -21.12 1.68
N GLY A 189 3.73 -19.94 2.12
CA GLY A 189 4.70 -19.14 1.36
C GLY A 189 6.09 -19.11 1.99
N ASP A 190 7.12 -19.09 1.15
CA ASP A 190 8.52 -18.86 1.56
C ASP A 190 8.73 -17.38 1.90
N ARG A 191 8.38 -17.00 3.14
CA ARG A 191 8.56 -15.64 3.65
C ARG A 191 10.01 -15.15 3.50
N GLU A 192 10.97 -16.05 3.72
CA GLU A 192 12.40 -15.73 3.64
C GLU A 192 12.81 -15.48 2.19
N GLY A 193 12.42 -16.37 1.27
CA GLY A 193 12.64 -16.20 -0.17
C GLY A 193 11.97 -14.94 -0.74
N LEU A 194 10.75 -14.61 -0.31
CA LEU A 194 10.08 -13.37 -0.73
C LEU A 194 10.81 -12.12 -0.21
N ALA A 195 11.34 -12.16 1.02
CA ALA A 195 12.12 -11.07 1.58
C ALA A 195 13.48 -10.91 0.89
N GLU A 196 14.12 -12.01 0.51
CA GLU A 196 15.36 -12.01 -0.27
C GLU A 196 15.15 -11.38 -1.66
N THR A 197 14.15 -11.83 -2.42
CA THR A 197 13.86 -11.27 -3.74
C THR A 197 13.46 -9.79 -3.65
N ALA A 198 12.67 -9.41 -2.64
CA ALA A 198 12.31 -8.00 -2.41
C ALA A 198 13.56 -7.14 -2.11
N TYR A 199 14.52 -7.67 -1.35
CA TYR A 199 15.79 -7.03 -1.06
C TYR A 199 16.67 -6.89 -2.33
N GLU A 200 16.78 -7.95 -3.14
CA GLU A 200 17.52 -7.90 -4.40
C GLU A 200 16.93 -6.84 -5.35
N ALA A 201 15.60 -6.84 -5.51
CA ALA A 201 14.87 -5.89 -6.34
C ALA A 201 15.06 -4.45 -5.84
N SER A 202 14.93 -4.20 -4.52
CA SER A 202 15.14 -2.86 -3.96
C SER A 202 16.58 -2.39 -4.08
N SER A 203 17.55 -3.30 -4.05
CA SER A 203 18.97 -2.97 -4.25
C SER A 203 19.23 -2.49 -5.67
N SER A 204 18.75 -3.21 -6.69
CA SER A 204 18.89 -2.76 -8.09
C SER A 204 18.09 -1.50 -8.37
N LEU A 205 16.87 -1.36 -7.81
CA LEU A 205 16.09 -0.12 -7.90
C LEU A 205 16.82 1.08 -7.31
N GLN A 206 17.54 0.89 -6.20
CA GLN A 206 18.37 1.94 -5.63
C GLN A 206 19.54 2.31 -6.55
N ALA A 207 20.18 1.31 -7.18
CA ALA A 207 21.32 1.50 -8.06
C ALA A 207 20.94 2.23 -9.37
N THR A 208 19.81 1.89 -9.98
CA THR A 208 19.27 2.60 -11.15
C THR A 208 18.96 4.06 -10.85
N SER A 209 18.59 4.34 -9.60
CA SER A 209 18.22 5.67 -9.11
C SER A 209 19.37 6.44 -8.44
N ASP A 210 20.62 5.93 -8.48
CA ASP A 210 21.78 6.63 -7.91
C ASP A 210 22.55 7.44 -8.98
N PRO A 211 22.57 8.79 -8.87
CA PRO A 211 23.28 9.63 -9.84
C PRO A 211 24.80 9.44 -9.83
N ARG A 212 25.35 8.73 -8.83
CA ARG A 212 26.78 8.41 -8.74
C ARG A 212 27.15 7.15 -9.52
N VAL A 213 26.17 6.36 -9.96
CA VAL A 213 26.36 5.18 -10.80
C VAL A 213 26.46 5.64 -12.26
N SER A 214 27.40 5.04 -13.01
CA SER A 214 27.59 5.37 -14.43
C SER A 214 26.33 5.05 -15.23
N GLU A 215 26.12 5.71 -16.37
CA GLU A 215 24.95 5.43 -17.23
C GLU A 215 24.93 3.96 -17.71
N GLU A 216 26.09 3.43 -18.10
CA GLU A 216 26.22 2.03 -18.51
C GLU A 216 25.89 1.05 -17.38
N ASP A 217 26.33 1.34 -16.16
CA ASP A 217 25.99 0.51 -15.00
C ASP A 217 24.51 0.67 -14.62
N ARG A 218 23.91 1.87 -14.75
CA ARG A 218 22.46 2.06 -14.54
C ARG A 218 21.62 1.28 -15.55
N ASP A 219 22.03 1.20 -16.81
CA ASP A 219 21.35 0.39 -17.82
C ASP A 219 21.47 -1.11 -17.54
N ARG A 220 22.60 -1.56 -16.95
CA ARG A 220 22.76 -2.95 -16.49
C ARG A 220 21.85 -3.25 -15.30
N GLU A 221 21.86 -2.37 -14.30
CA GLU A 221 21.01 -2.48 -13.12
C GLU A 221 19.52 -2.40 -13.47
N GLN A 222 19.14 -1.68 -14.53
CA GLN A 222 17.75 -1.67 -14.99
C GLN A 222 17.32 -3.03 -15.53
N LYS A 223 18.17 -3.72 -16.28
CA LYS A 223 17.87 -5.08 -16.75
C LYS A 223 17.79 -6.07 -15.60
N GLU A 224 18.71 -5.96 -14.64
CA GLU A 224 18.65 -6.78 -13.43
C GLU A 224 17.41 -6.48 -12.59
N LEU A 225 17.00 -5.21 -12.50
CA LEU A 225 15.76 -4.82 -11.84
C LEU A 225 14.57 -5.47 -12.52
N ASP A 226 14.45 -5.39 -13.86
CA ASP A 226 13.34 -6.00 -14.60
C ASP A 226 13.25 -7.51 -14.31
N GLU A 227 14.38 -8.24 -14.37
CA GLU A 227 14.42 -9.68 -14.04
C GLU A 227 14.03 -9.99 -12.58
N LYS A 228 14.46 -9.15 -11.63
CA LYS A 228 14.13 -9.30 -10.20
C LYS A 228 12.68 -8.95 -9.91
N MET A 229 12.11 -7.97 -10.61
CA MET A 229 10.70 -7.61 -10.51
C MET A 229 9.80 -8.71 -11.06
N ASP A 230 10.14 -9.31 -12.21
CA ASP A 230 9.40 -10.46 -12.77
C ASP A 230 9.38 -11.64 -11.78
N ARG A 231 10.53 -11.95 -11.16
CA ARG A 231 10.63 -12.98 -10.13
C ARG A 231 9.82 -12.63 -8.88
N LEU A 232 9.84 -11.36 -8.46
CA LEU A 232 9.09 -10.90 -7.30
C LEU A 232 7.59 -11.04 -7.52
N ASP A 233 7.10 -10.66 -8.71
CA ASP A 233 5.69 -10.82 -9.10
C ASP A 233 5.29 -12.29 -9.15
N GLU A 234 6.15 -13.18 -9.69
CA GLU A 234 5.92 -14.63 -9.68
C GLU A 234 5.80 -15.17 -8.25
N GLN A 235 6.70 -14.80 -7.34
CA GLN A 235 6.64 -15.24 -5.94
C GLN A 235 5.42 -14.71 -5.18
N LEU A 236 4.99 -13.47 -5.46
CA LEU A 236 3.76 -12.91 -4.92
C LEU A 236 2.55 -13.73 -5.39
N GLU A 237 2.52 -14.09 -6.68
CA GLU A 237 1.48 -14.94 -7.24
C GLU A 237 1.50 -16.35 -6.66
N GLU A 238 2.66 -16.99 -6.53
CA GLU A 238 2.79 -18.31 -5.90
C GLU A 238 2.34 -18.29 -4.44
N THR A 239 2.72 -17.25 -3.70
CA THR A 239 2.31 -17.05 -2.30
C THR A 239 0.79 -16.90 -2.18
N ALA A 240 0.15 -16.20 -3.12
CA ALA A 240 -1.30 -16.10 -3.18
C ALA A 240 -1.94 -17.42 -3.63
N ALA A 241 -1.39 -18.08 -4.65
CA ALA A 241 -1.88 -19.35 -5.19
C ALA A 241 -1.89 -20.45 -4.13
N ALA A 242 -0.88 -20.50 -3.26
CA ALA A 242 -0.80 -21.45 -2.15
C ALA A 242 -1.98 -21.33 -1.16
N GLN A 243 -2.64 -20.17 -1.08
CA GLN A 243 -3.83 -19.97 -0.25
C GLN A 243 -5.12 -20.43 -0.93
N GLY A 244 -5.10 -20.57 -2.26
CA GLY A 244 -6.26 -20.91 -3.08
C GLY A 244 -7.31 -19.79 -3.12
N LEU A 245 -8.33 -19.96 -3.96
CA LEU A 245 -9.43 -19.00 -4.02
C LEU A 245 -10.24 -19.04 -2.71
N PRO A 246 -10.53 -17.88 -2.09
CA PRO A 246 -11.23 -17.82 -0.81
C PRO A 246 -12.64 -18.41 -0.93
N ASP A 247 -13.09 -19.08 0.13
CA ASP A 247 -14.49 -19.47 0.30
C ASP A 247 -15.34 -18.28 0.77
N ALA A 248 -15.47 -17.30 -0.11
CA ALA A 248 -16.24 -16.08 0.12
C ALA A 248 -17.54 -16.05 -0.70
N THR A 249 -18.59 -15.47 -0.11
CA THR A 249 -19.81 -15.11 -0.85
C THR A 249 -19.48 -14.08 -1.94
N PRO A 250 -20.27 -13.98 -3.01
CA PRO A 250 -19.99 -13.01 -4.08
C PRO A 250 -19.95 -11.56 -3.60
N GLY A 251 -20.85 -11.19 -2.68
CA GLY A 251 -20.83 -9.87 -2.06
C GLY A 251 -19.54 -9.61 -1.29
N LYS A 252 -19.11 -10.58 -0.45
CA LYS A 252 -17.89 -10.41 0.35
C LYS A 252 -16.63 -10.39 -0.52
N ALA A 253 -16.58 -11.23 -1.56
CA ALA A 253 -15.46 -11.24 -2.50
C ALA A 253 -15.36 -9.90 -3.25
N ALA A 254 -16.48 -9.36 -3.71
CA ALA A 254 -16.51 -8.08 -4.41
C ALA A 254 -16.11 -6.92 -3.50
N GLU A 255 -16.58 -6.92 -2.26
CA GLU A 255 -16.24 -5.93 -1.24
C GLU A 255 -14.73 -5.90 -0.95
N VAL A 256 -14.13 -7.06 -0.67
CA VAL A 256 -12.68 -7.15 -0.39
C VAL A 256 -11.86 -6.76 -1.62
N CYS A 257 -12.28 -7.18 -2.81
CA CYS A 257 -11.62 -6.78 -4.06
C CYS A 257 -11.68 -5.27 -4.30
N ALA A 258 -12.86 -4.66 -4.19
CA ALA A 258 -13.05 -3.24 -4.41
C ALA A 258 -12.23 -2.40 -3.41
N ASN A 259 -12.28 -2.75 -2.12
CA ASN A 259 -11.47 -2.10 -1.09
C ASN A 259 -9.97 -2.18 -1.41
N ALA A 260 -9.50 -3.35 -1.86
CA ALA A 260 -8.09 -3.54 -2.19
C ALA A 260 -7.66 -2.72 -3.41
N VAL A 261 -8.48 -2.67 -4.46
CA VAL A 261 -8.21 -1.85 -5.65
C VAL A 261 -8.26 -0.37 -5.31
N PHE A 262 -9.25 0.11 -4.55
CA PHE A 262 -9.34 1.52 -4.15
C PHE A 262 -8.21 1.97 -3.26
N LYS A 263 -7.73 1.09 -2.37
CA LYS A 263 -6.54 1.36 -1.58
C LYS A 263 -5.27 1.43 -2.42
N SER A 264 -5.21 0.73 -3.55
CA SER A 264 -3.96 0.49 -4.31
C SER A 264 -3.84 1.31 -5.59
N VAL A 265 -4.95 1.80 -6.13
CA VAL A 265 -4.99 2.65 -7.33
C VAL A 265 -5.26 4.09 -6.89
N PRO A 266 -4.55 5.11 -7.43
CA PRO A 266 -4.79 6.49 -7.04
C PRO A 266 -6.23 6.96 -7.27
N GLU A 267 -6.82 7.64 -6.28
CA GLU A 267 -8.19 8.17 -6.34
C GLU A 267 -8.51 8.95 -7.65
N PRO A 268 -7.65 9.85 -8.17
CA PRO A 268 -7.97 10.60 -9.40
C PRO A 268 -8.21 9.70 -10.62
N LYS A 269 -7.46 8.59 -10.72
CA LYS A 269 -7.58 7.61 -11.81
C LYS A 269 -8.89 6.82 -11.69
N LEU A 270 -9.25 6.45 -10.47
CA LEU A 270 -10.50 5.73 -10.16
C LEU A 270 -11.74 6.59 -10.44
N ILE A 271 -11.74 7.85 -9.96
CA ILE A 271 -12.84 8.80 -10.18
C ILE A 271 -13.09 8.95 -11.69
N GLY A 272 -12.03 9.23 -12.46
CA GLY A 272 -12.15 9.41 -13.91
C GLY A 272 -12.71 8.18 -14.64
N GLY A 273 -12.18 6.99 -14.34
CA GLY A 273 -12.56 5.77 -15.07
C GLY A 273 -13.84 5.08 -14.56
N LEU A 274 -14.32 5.42 -13.36
CA LEU A 274 -15.57 4.88 -12.80
C LEU A 274 -16.76 5.85 -12.93
N THR A 275 -16.58 7.03 -13.54
CA THR A 275 -17.61 8.08 -13.69
C THR A 275 -19.02 7.56 -14.05
N ASP A 276 -19.12 6.56 -14.94
CA ASP A 276 -20.41 5.99 -15.40
C ASP A 276 -21.06 5.01 -14.40
N LEU A 277 -20.30 4.51 -13.43
CA LEU A 277 -20.74 3.63 -12.36
C LEU A 277 -20.96 4.38 -11.05
N THR A 278 -20.32 5.53 -10.92
CA THR A 278 -20.39 6.35 -9.72
C THR A 278 -21.62 7.23 -9.77
N PRO A 279 -22.43 7.27 -8.71
CA PRO A 279 -23.50 8.24 -8.61
C PRO A 279 -22.91 9.64 -8.81
N ALA A 280 -23.59 10.50 -9.60
CA ALA A 280 -23.18 11.89 -9.89
C ALA A 280 -22.89 12.78 -8.67
N LYS A 281 -23.14 12.26 -7.46
CA LYS A 281 -22.84 12.90 -6.18
C LYS A 281 -21.40 12.66 -5.71
N TRP A 282 -20.68 11.69 -6.26
CA TRP A 282 -19.25 11.48 -5.99
C TRP A 282 -18.42 12.71 -6.34
N ASP A 283 -18.70 13.34 -7.48
CA ASP A 283 -17.97 14.53 -7.98
C ASP A 283 -18.03 15.73 -7.03
N THR A 284 -19.03 15.78 -6.15
CA THR A 284 -19.29 16.93 -5.26
C THR A 284 -19.22 16.58 -3.78
N GLU A 285 -19.38 15.30 -3.43
CA GLU A 285 -19.46 14.82 -2.05
C GLU A 285 -18.37 13.80 -1.69
N GLY A 286 -17.54 13.35 -2.63
CA GLY A 286 -16.45 12.38 -2.43
C GLY A 286 -16.87 11.01 -1.88
N VAL A 287 -15.93 10.07 -1.81
CA VAL A 287 -16.14 8.70 -1.30
C VAL A 287 -15.58 8.57 0.10
N LYS A 288 -16.26 7.81 0.96
CA LYS A 288 -15.67 7.17 2.13
C LYS A 288 -15.42 5.72 1.75
N ASP A 289 -14.21 5.23 1.96
CA ASP A 289 -13.76 3.90 1.54
C ASP A 289 -14.34 2.74 2.35
N TYR A 290 -15.63 2.81 2.65
CA TYR A 290 -16.35 1.73 3.29
C TYR A 290 -17.40 1.16 2.35
N TRP A 291 -17.02 0.06 1.71
CA TRP A 291 -17.88 -0.76 0.90
C TRP A 291 -18.50 -1.84 1.80
N LYS A 292 -19.83 -1.95 1.80
CA LYS A 292 -20.56 -3.03 2.50
C LYS A 292 -21.38 -3.80 1.51
N SER A 293 -21.10 -5.09 1.39
CA SER A 293 -22.00 -6.00 0.68
C SER A 293 -23.28 -6.20 1.50
N GLN A 294 -24.44 -6.14 0.83
CA GLN A 294 -25.65 -6.69 1.44
C GLN A 294 -25.56 -8.22 1.29
N GLU A 295 -25.31 -8.95 2.38
CA GLU A 295 -25.28 -10.44 2.38
C GLU A 295 -26.62 -11.10 1.98
N SER A 296 -27.64 -10.33 1.62
CA SER A 296 -28.98 -10.81 1.38
C SER A 296 -29.20 -11.33 -0.04
N GLY A 297 -28.92 -12.63 -0.25
CA GLY A 297 -29.81 -13.63 -0.85
C GLY A 297 -30.65 -13.32 -2.12
N ASN A 298 -30.42 -12.27 -2.90
CA ASN A 298 -31.22 -11.98 -4.10
C ASN A 298 -30.40 -11.38 -5.24
N LYS A 299 -30.91 -11.60 -6.46
CA LYS A 299 -30.22 -11.63 -7.77
C LYS A 299 -29.61 -10.31 -8.30
N ILE A 300 -29.44 -9.30 -7.46
CA ILE A 300 -28.69 -8.08 -7.81
C ILE A 300 -27.61 -7.97 -6.74
N LEU A 301 -26.38 -8.33 -7.13
CA LEU A 301 -25.19 -8.19 -6.29
C LEU A 301 -24.91 -6.69 -6.18
N ASP A 302 -25.45 -6.06 -5.15
CA ASP A 302 -25.22 -4.64 -4.86
C ASP A 302 -24.22 -4.49 -3.72
N VAL A 303 -23.19 -3.69 -3.92
CA VAL A 303 -22.29 -3.21 -2.85
C VAL A 303 -22.62 -1.76 -2.59
N GLN A 304 -22.72 -1.36 -1.33
CA GLN A 304 -23.00 0.02 -0.95
C GLN A 304 -21.70 0.76 -0.69
N ALA A 305 -21.57 1.98 -1.23
CA ALA A 305 -20.51 2.90 -0.84
C ALA A 305 -21.03 3.96 0.15
N GLN A 306 -20.17 4.35 1.09
CA GLN A 306 -20.38 5.52 1.94
C GLN A 306 -19.81 6.78 1.28
N LEU A 307 -20.44 7.95 1.45
CA LEU A 307 -19.99 9.24 0.85
C LEU A 307 -19.56 10.24 1.93
N GLN A 308 -18.67 11.20 1.61
CA GLN A 308 -18.05 12.10 2.62
C GLN A 308 -19.03 13.02 3.34
N ASN A 309 -20.32 13.09 2.94
CA ASN A 309 -21.31 13.99 3.54
C ASN A 309 -22.43 13.31 4.34
N ASN A 310 -22.38 11.99 4.59
CA ASN A 310 -23.44 11.23 5.27
C ASN A 310 -24.84 11.36 4.66
N LYS A 311 -24.97 11.95 3.46
CA LYS A 311 -26.27 12.18 2.84
C LYS A 311 -26.78 10.93 2.11
N PHE A 312 -25.87 10.05 1.70
CA PHE A 312 -26.18 8.87 0.88
C PHE A 312 -25.26 7.69 1.25
N ASP A 313 -25.23 7.30 2.54
CA ASP A 313 -24.36 6.25 3.10
C ASP A 313 -24.56 4.84 2.52
N ASN A 314 -25.50 4.68 1.59
CA ASN A 314 -26.01 3.39 1.11
C ASN A 314 -26.27 3.41 -0.40
N ALA A 315 -25.48 4.15 -1.19
CA ALA A 315 -25.65 4.17 -2.64
C ALA A 315 -25.27 2.80 -3.22
N PRO A 316 -26.21 2.05 -3.84
CA PRO A 316 -25.92 0.72 -4.39
C PRO A 316 -25.09 0.82 -5.67
N PHE A 317 -24.13 -0.10 -5.80
CA PHE A 317 -23.33 -0.33 -7.01
C PHE A 317 -23.54 -1.75 -7.51
N ASP A 318 -23.86 -1.88 -8.79
CA ASP A 318 -23.94 -3.17 -9.47
C ASP A 318 -22.54 -3.81 -9.54
N VAL A 319 -22.28 -4.86 -8.76
CA VAL A 319 -21.03 -5.63 -8.79
C VAL A 319 -20.73 -6.16 -10.20
N ALA A 320 -21.78 -6.53 -10.93
CA ALA A 320 -21.70 -7.01 -12.32
C ALA A 320 -21.12 -5.96 -13.29
N ARG A 321 -21.16 -4.67 -12.94
CA ARG A 321 -20.55 -3.60 -13.75
C ARG A 321 -19.22 -3.16 -13.16
N LEU A 322 -19.10 -3.15 -11.83
CA LEU A 322 -17.91 -2.70 -11.12
C LEU A 322 -16.70 -3.61 -11.36
N ILE A 323 -16.84 -4.92 -11.15
CA ILE A 323 -15.69 -5.85 -11.21
C ILE A 323 -15.00 -5.85 -12.59
N PRO A 324 -15.72 -5.87 -13.73
CA PRO A 324 -15.08 -5.71 -15.04
C PRO A 324 -14.31 -4.39 -15.17
N LYS A 325 -14.82 -3.29 -14.61
CA LYS A 325 -14.12 -2.00 -14.62
C LYS A 325 -12.88 -2.01 -13.71
N LEU A 326 -12.94 -2.64 -12.55
CA LEU A 326 -11.77 -2.81 -11.69
C LEU A 326 -10.67 -3.63 -12.37
N ALA A 327 -11.04 -4.64 -13.16
CA ALA A 327 -10.10 -5.42 -13.96
C ALA A 327 -9.42 -4.62 -15.09
N GLU A 328 -10.04 -3.53 -15.57
CA GLU A 328 -9.40 -2.60 -16.51
C GLU A 328 -8.29 -1.76 -15.83
N PHE A 329 -8.42 -1.44 -14.55
CA PHE A 329 -7.41 -0.68 -13.80
C PHE A 329 -6.23 -1.54 -13.36
N VAL A 330 -6.49 -2.79 -13.02
CA VAL A 330 -5.51 -3.75 -12.50
C VAL A 330 -5.58 -5.03 -13.34
N PRO A 331 -4.81 -5.12 -14.43
CA PRO A 331 -4.72 -6.33 -15.24
C PRO A 331 -4.32 -7.58 -14.44
N ALA A 332 -4.74 -8.76 -14.89
CA ALA A 332 -4.53 -10.02 -14.17
C ALA A 332 -3.05 -10.32 -13.88
N ASP A 333 -2.17 -10.02 -14.83
CA ASP A 333 -0.72 -10.19 -14.76
C ASP A 333 -0.10 -9.32 -13.66
N LYS A 334 -0.64 -8.12 -13.41
CA LYS A 334 -0.16 -7.21 -12.35
C LYS A 334 -0.95 -7.30 -11.05
N LEU A 335 -1.93 -8.19 -10.95
CA LEU A 335 -2.90 -8.20 -9.86
C LEU A 335 -2.21 -8.31 -8.50
N PHE A 336 -1.34 -9.31 -8.33
CA PHE A 336 -0.68 -9.54 -7.05
C PHE A 336 0.40 -8.51 -6.74
N GLY A 337 1.11 -7.98 -7.74
CA GLY A 337 2.05 -6.86 -7.56
C GLY A 337 1.38 -5.55 -7.14
N ILE A 338 0.11 -5.32 -7.50
CA ILE A 338 -0.61 -4.07 -7.16
C ILE A 338 -1.43 -4.20 -5.88
N VAL A 339 -2.26 -5.25 -5.75
CA VAL A 339 -3.22 -5.39 -4.65
C VAL A 339 -2.85 -6.44 -3.61
N GLY A 340 -1.81 -7.27 -3.86
CA GLY A 340 -1.40 -8.35 -2.97
C GLY A 340 -2.41 -9.50 -2.86
N THR A 341 -2.35 -10.25 -1.75
CA THR A 341 -3.23 -11.39 -1.44
C THR A 341 -4.74 -11.11 -1.62
N PRO A 342 -5.28 -9.92 -1.29
CA PRO A 342 -6.66 -9.57 -1.61
C PRO A 342 -7.06 -9.75 -3.09
N GLY A 343 -6.10 -9.80 -4.01
CA GLY A 343 -6.32 -10.19 -5.41
C GLY A 343 -7.04 -11.52 -5.59
N LEU A 344 -6.90 -12.47 -4.66
CA LEU A 344 -7.66 -13.73 -4.69
C LEU A 344 -9.18 -13.50 -4.59
N HIS A 345 -9.62 -12.47 -3.86
CA HIS A 345 -11.03 -12.07 -3.81
C HIS A 345 -11.49 -11.44 -5.13
N CYS A 346 -10.60 -10.75 -5.84
CA CYS A 346 -10.88 -10.25 -7.19
C CYS A 346 -11.08 -11.40 -8.19
N LEU A 347 -10.19 -12.39 -8.18
CA LEU A 347 -10.31 -13.59 -9.00
C LEU A 347 -11.58 -14.40 -8.65
N LYS A 348 -11.89 -14.55 -7.35
CA LYS A 348 -13.12 -15.21 -6.90
C LYS A 348 -14.38 -14.49 -7.41
N SER A 349 -14.39 -13.16 -7.32
CA SER A 349 -15.51 -12.34 -7.82
C SER A 349 -15.68 -12.48 -9.32
N ALA A 350 -14.58 -12.43 -10.08
CA ALA A 350 -14.56 -12.62 -11.53
C ALA A 350 -15.15 -13.99 -11.92
N LEU A 351 -14.69 -15.08 -11.28
CA LEU A 351 -15.17 -16.43 -11.55
C LEU A 351 -16.66 -16.61 -11.22
N GLN A 352 -17.15 -15.95 -10.16
CA GLN A 352 -18.57 -16.01 -9.77
C GLN A 352 -19.48 -15.20 -10.71
N LEU A 353 -18.98 -14.10 -11.28
CA LEU A 353 -19.68 -13.31 -12.29
C LEU A 353 -19.69 -14.00 -13.66
N ASP A 354 -18.60 -14.68 -14.03
CA ASP A 354 -18.51 -15.43 -15.27
C ASP A 354 -19.59 -16.53 -15.36
N ARG A 355 -19.84 -17.23 -14.24
CA ARG A 355 -20.95 -18.21 -14.11
C ARG A 355 -22.35 -17.59 -14.31
N GLN A 356 -22.47 -16.27 -14.22
CA GLN A 356 -23.70 -15.51 -14.44
C GLN A 356 -23.72 -14.83 -15.82
N GLY A 357 -22.74 -15.11 -16.68
CA GLY A 357 -22.63 -14.56 -18.03
C GLY A 357 -21.98 -13.17 -18.10
N VAL A 358 -21.28 -12.74 -17.04
CA VAL A 358 -20.59 -11.45 -16.97
C VAL A 358 -19.08 -11.70 -16.93
N ALA A 359 -18.40 -11.44 -18.05
CA ALA A 359 -16.96 -11.58 -18.15
C ALA A 359 -16.23 -10.40 -17.48
N ALA A 360 -15.23 -10.70 -16.65
CA ALA A 360 -14.34 -9.72 -16.03
C ALA A 360 -12.91 -9.78 -16.63
N GLY A 361 -12.84 -9.96 -17.96
CA GLY A 361 -11.57 -9.99 -18.70
C GLY A 361 -10.60 -11.09 -18.23
N THR A 362 -9.31 -10.77 -18.22
CA THR A 362 -8.21 -11.69 -17.92
C THR A 362 -8.22 -12.23 -16.48
N TRP A 363 -8.97 -11.60 -15.56
CA TRP A 363 -9.17 -12.15 -14.21
C TRP A 363 -9.90 -13.49 -14.23
N VAL A 364 -10.82 -13.71 -15.18
CA VAL A 364 -11.55 -14.99 -15.29
C VAL A 364 -10.59 -16.11 -15.69
N GLU A 365 -9.76 -15.87 -16.70
CA GLU A 365 -8.77 -16.83 -17.20
C GLU A 365 -7.78 -17.20 -16.09
N LYS A 366 -7.27 -16.19 -15.37
CA LYS A 366 -6.36 -16.39 -14.23
C LYS A 366 -7.04 -17.17 -13.09
N ALA A 367 -8.30 -16.83 -12.76
CA ALA A 367 -9.06 -17.55 -11.74
C ALA A 367 -9.31 -19.02 -12.09
N GLN A 368 -9.53 -19.32 -13.38
CA GLN A 368 -9.72 -20.69 -13.86
C GLN A 368 -8.41 -21.51 -13.82
N GLY A 369 -7.25 -20.87 -14.03
CA GLY A 369 -5.95 -21.53 -13.89
C GLY A 369 -5.59 -21.91 -12.44
N MET A 370 -6.21 -21.26 -11.46
CA MET A 370 -6.00 -21.48 -10.02
C MET A 370 -7.03 -22.41 -9.36
N ALA A 371 -8.13 -22.73 -10.04
CA ALA A 371 -9.23 -23.56 -9.54
C ALA A 371 -9.11 -25.01 -10.03
#